data_AF-A0A520KW40-F1
#
_entry.id   AF-A0A520KW40-F1
#
_cell.length_a   1.000
_cell.length_b   1.000
_cell.length_c   1.000
_cell.angle_alpha   90.00
_cell.angle_beta   90.00
_cell.angle_gamma   90.00
#
_symmetry.space_group_name_H-M   'P 1'
#
loop_
_entity.id
_entity.type
_entity.pdbx_description
1 polymer ?
#
loop_
_entity_poly.entity_id
_entity_poly.type
_entity_poly.pdbx_seq_one_letter_code
_entity_poly.pdbx_strand_id
1 'polypeptide(L)'
;MKEIDVFELLDLLGNKTRRNIIGLLSNKPCYVTELSGRLNIAPKAIIRHLSQLNEAGLIESYVAEQNRKYFQIVNNFYISMIISSHRVGIEATPIDGEAEDRTRNISFSPKFDELFDELNDLKREADAIEKLGGGIGLKYMSRELIKLSEIENRMNAAIRSVESLLVRIAGEMFEMIDDLEMGSTERKILRLIVNKELTTEEIEYMLDLSSHTVDESLKNLWGVGLIIKKIVGDEEVWSIT
;
A
#
# COMPACT_ATOMS: atom_id res chain seq x y z
N MET A 1 -2.93 -17.88 12.88
CA MET A 1 -3.73 -16.99 12.03
C MET A 1 -4.27 -17.81 10.87
N LYS A 2 -5.53 -17.64 10.44
CA LYS A 2 -6.04 -18.37 9.26
C LYS A 2 -5.39 -17.74 8.03
N GLU A 3 -4.69 -18.53 7.23
CA GLU A 3 -4.17 -18.08 5.92
C GLU A 3 -5.38 -17.78 5.02
N ILE A 4 -5.46 -16.54 4.50
CA ILE A 4 -6.56 -16.12 3.62
C ILE A 4 -6.25 -16.65 2.22
N ASP A 5 -7.17 -17.40 1.63
CA ASP A 5 -7.05 -17.85 0.24
C ASP A 5 -7.14 -16.66 -0.74
N VAL A 6 -6.37 -16.71 -1.84
CA VAL A 6 -6.31 -15.64 -2.84
C VAL A 6 -7.69 -15.29 -3.40
N PHE A 7 -8.53 -16.30 -3.64
CA PHE A 7 -9.86 -16.10 -4.22
C PHE A 7 -10.82 -15.59 -3.15
N GLU A 8 -10.71 -16.04 -1.90
CA GLU A 8 -11.46 -15.49 -0.77
C GLU A 8 -11.16 -13.98 -0.58
N LEU A 9 -9.88 -13.59 -0.70
CA LEU A 9 -9.47 -12.19 -0.65
C LEU A 9 -10.02 -11.39 -1.84
N LEU A 10 -9.99 -11.94 -3.05
CA LEU A 10 -10.56 -11.27 -4.23
C LEU A 10 -12.09 -11.14 -4.16
N ASP A 11 -12.80 -12.15 -3.66
CA ASP A 11 -14.26 -12.08 -3.45
C ASP A 11 -14.62 -11.02 -2.40
N LEU A 12 -13.81 -10.94 -1.33
CA LEU A 12 -13.92 -9.89 -0.33
C LEU A 12 -13.68 -8.53 -0.97
N LEU A 13 -12.58 -8.33 -1.68
CA LEU A 13 -12.23 -7.06 -2.32
C LEU A 13 -13.07 -6.75 -3.58
N GLY A 14 -13.85 -7.70 -4.11
CA GLY A 14 -14.71 -7.52 -5.27
C GLY A 14 -15.82 -6.48 -5.07
N ASN A 15 -16.19 -6.20 -3.81
CA ASN A 15 -17.19 -5.20 -3.47
C ASN A 15 -16.60 -3.78 -3.31
N LYS A 16 -17.17 -2.81 -4.06
CA LYS A 16 -16.75 -1.40 -4.04
C LYS A 16 -16.77 -0.79 -2.62
N THR A 17 -17.82 -1.05 -1.84
CA THR A 17 -17.92 -0.51 -0.47
C THR A 17 -16.81 -1.03 0.42
N ARG A 18 -16.49 -2.33 0.34
CA ARG A 18 -15.38 -2.91 1.13
C ARG A 18 -14.03 -2.31 0.74
N ARG A 19 -13.76 -2.12 -0.56
CA ARG A 19 -12.56 -1.40 -1.01
C ARG A 19 -12.50 0.03 -0.48
N ASN A 20 -13.62 0.75 -0.52
CA ASN A 20 -13.69 2.12 0.01
C ASN A 20 -13.48 2.15 1.53
N ILE A 21 -14.01 1.19 2.29
CA ILE A 21 -13.77 1.07 3.73
C ILE A 21 -12.29 0.85 3.99
N ILE A 22 -11.65 -0.11 3.32
CA ILE A 22 -10.20 -0.37 3.47
C ILE A 22 -9.39 0.88 3.11
N GLY A 23 -9.77 1.58 2.05
CA GLY A 23 -9.16 2.85 1.67
C GLY A 23 -9.25 3.92 2.76
N LEU A 24 -10.37 4.02 3.48
CA LEU A 24 -10.48 4.92 4.63
C LEU A 24 -9.63 4.43 5.83
N LEU A 25 -9.66 3.14 6.12
CA LEU A 25 -8.91 2.54 7.23
C LEU A 25 -7.39 2.59 7.04
N SER A 26 -6.89 2.64 5.81
CA SER A 26 -5.46 2.82 5.52
C SER A 26 -4.93 4.21 5.84
N ASN A 27 -5.81 5.17 6.15
CA ASN A 27 -5.43 6.51 6.58
C ASN A 27 -5.39 6.64 8.10
N LYS A 28 -6.40 6.07 8.77
CA LYS A 28 -6.50 6.02 10.23
C LYS A 28 -7.55 5.00 10.66
N PRO A 29 -7.53 4.54 11.93
CA PRO A 29 -8.65 3.83 12.50
C PRO A 29 -9.94 4.67 12.45
N CYS A 30 -11.05 4.04 12.08
CA CYS A 30 -12.35 4.71 11.92
C CYS A 30 -13.45 3.95 12.68
N TYR A 31 -14.50 4.68 13.06
CA TYR A 31 -15.73 4.11 13.65
C TYR A 31 -16.88 4.13 12.65
N VAL A 32 -17.96 3.39 12.97
CA VAL A 32 -19.08 3.13 12.04
C VAL A 32 -19.74 4.40 11.52
N THR A 33 -20.05 5.37 12.39
CA THR A 33 -20.76 6.59 11.98
C THR A 33 -19.91 7.51 11.12
N GLU A 34 -18.59 7.55 11.32
CA GLU A 34 -17.66 8.24 10.42
C GLU A 34 -17.64 7.61 9.03
N LEU A 35 -17.47 6.28 8.95
CA LEU A 35 -17.49 5.55 7.68
C LEU A 35 -18.84 5.71 6.96
N SER A 36 -19.94 5.68 7.73
CA SER A 36 -21.30 5.86 7.21
C SER A 36 -21.48 7.25 6.59
N GLY A 37 -21.02 8.30 7.26
CA GLY A 37 -21.06 9.68 6.76
C GLY A 37 -20.22 9.84 5.50
N ARG A 38 -18.96 9.40 5.51
CA ARG A 38 -18.05 9.55 4.36
C ARG A 38 -18.46 8.75 3.13
N LEU A 39 -19.01 7.56 3.33
CA LEU A 39 -19.43 6.70 2.22
C LEU A 39 -20.89 6.93 1.80
N ASN A 40 -21.65 7.73 2.54
CA ASN A 40 -23.09 7.90 2.39
C ASN A 40 -23.84 6.56 2.34
N ILE A 41 -23.49 5.65 3.25
CA ILE A 41 -24.06 4.29 3.36
C ILE A 41 -24.61 4.10 4.76
N ALA A 42 -25.80 3.50 4.87
CA ALA A 42 -26.46 3.29 6.15
C ALA A 42 -25.57 2.49 7.15
N PRO A 43 -25.55 2.87 8.44
CA PRO A 43 -24.68 2.24 9.46
C PRO A 43 -24.80 0.71 9.53
N LYS A 44 -26.02 0.19 9.37
CA LYS A 44 -26.28 -1.27 9.37
C LYS A 44 -25.53 -2.00 8.24
N ALA A 45 -25.41 -1.38 7.07
CA ALA A 45 -24.68 -1.95 5.95
C ALA A 45 -23.15 -1.87 6.18
N ILE A 46 -22.66 -0.76 6.74
CA ILE A 46 -21.25 -0.61 7.14
C ILE A 46 -20.85 -1.70 8.16
N ILE A 47 -21.66 -1.92 9.20
CA ILE A 47 -21.41 -2.97 10.20
C ILE A 47 -21.29 -4.34 9.54
N ARG A 48 -22.18 -4.66 8.59
CA ARG A 48 -22.10 -5.94 7.85
C ARG A 48 -20.80 -6.05 7.07
N HIS A 49 -20.37 -5.00 6.38
CA HIS A 49 -19.11 -5.00 5.64
C HIS A 49 -17.89 -5.14 6.55
N LEU A 50 -17.87 -4.43 7.68
CA LEU A 50 -16.80 -4.55 8.68
C LEU A 50 -16.75 -5.95 9.29
N SER A 51 -17.91 -6.58 9.55
CA SER A 51 -17.96 -7.98 10.04
C SER A 51 -17.27 -8.92 9.05
N GLN A 52 -17.60 -8.83 7.76
CA GLN A 52 -16.99 -9.66 6.72
C GLN A 52 -15.48 -9.46 6.62
N LEU A 53 -15.03 -8.20 6.68
CA LEU A 53 -13.60 -7.86 6.66
C LEU A 53 -12.86 -8.39 7.89
N ASN A 54 -13.50 -8.32 9.07
CA ASN A 54 -12.95 -8.79 10.34
C ASN A 54 -12.94 -10.32 10.43
N GLU A 55 -13.98 -10.99 9.95
CA GLU A 55 -14.07 -12.46 9.85
C GLU A 55 -13.01 -13.03 8.92
N ALA A 56 -12.70 -12.32 7.83
CA ALA A 56 -11.58 -12.66 6.96
C ALA A 56 -10.21 -12.37 7.62
N GLY A 57 -10.18 -11.64 8.74
CA GLY A 57 -8.94 -11.28 9.42
C GLY A 57 -8.18 -10.11 8.79
N LEU A 58 -8.76 -9.38 7.84
CA LEU A 58 -8.05 -8.23 7.23
C LEU A 58 -8.00 -7.03 8.18
N ILE A 59 -9.05 -6.88 8.99
CA ILE A 59 -9.18 -5.81 9.98
C ILE A 59 -9.46 -6.41 11.35
N GLU A 60 -9.19 -5.64 12.38
CA GLU A 60 -9.69 -5.91 13.73
C GLU A 60 -10.51 -4.73 14.25
N SER A 61 -11.03 -4.90 15.47
CA SER A 61 -11.68 -3.81 16.18
C SER A 61 -11.24 -3.74 17.63
N TYR A 62 -11.11 -2.52 18.13
CA TYR A 62 -10.81 -2.23 19.54
C TYR A 62 -11.75 -1.14 20.06
N VAL A 63 -11.86 -1.03 21.38
CA VAL A 63 -12.65 0.01 22.04
C VAL A 63 -11.70 1.06 22.58
N ALA A 64 -11.96 2.31 22.23
CA ALA A 64 -11.13 3.45 22.65
C ALA A 64 -11.98 4.51 23.36
N GLU A 65 -11.49 5.75 23.36
CA GLU A 65 -12.12 6.91 23.98
C GLU A 65 -13.65 6.94 23.79
N GLN A 66 -14.36 7.26 24.86
CA GLN A 66 -15.83 7.33 24.92
C GLN A 66 -16.55 6.01 24.62
N ASN A 67 -15.90 4.87 24.86
CA ASN A 67 -16.48 3.53 24.63
C ASN A 67 -16.89 3.32 23.16
N ARG A 68 -16.22 4.01 22.23
CA ARG A 68 -16.45 3.88 20.79
C ARG A 68 -15.60 2.74 20.23
N LYS A 69 -16.22 1.93 19.38
CA LYS A 69 -15.58 0.82 18.68
C LYS A 69 -14.93 1.31 17.38
N TYR A 70 -13.60 1.23 17.33
CA TYR A 70 -12.79 1.55 16.17
C TYR A 70 -12.41 0.29 15.41
N PHE A 71 -12.16 0.44 14.12
CA PHE A 71 -11.68 -0.61 13.24
C PHE A 71 -10.36 -0.17 12.61
N GLN A 72 -9.44 -1.11 12.42
CA GLN A 72 -8.13 -0.86 11.82
C GLN A 72 -7.64 -2.09 11.03
N ILE A 73 -6.78 -1.87 10.04
CA ILE A 73 -6.13 -2.96 9.29
C ILE A 73 -5.09 -3.62 10.21
N VAL A 74 -5.04 -4.95 10.21
CA VAL A 74 -4.08 -5.73 11.01
C VAL A 74 -3.18 -6.64 10.21
N ASN A 75 -3.62 -7.03 9.01
CA ASN A 75 -2.87 -7.90 8.13
C ASN A 75 -2.64 -7.18 6.81
N ASN A 76 -1.37 -6.99 6.45
CA ASN A 76 -0.99 -6.34 5.19
C ASN A 76 -0.78 -7.42 4.13
N PHE A 77 -1.22 -7.14 2.90
CA PHE A 77 -1.09 -8.07 1.78
C PHE A 77 -0.56 -7.35 0.55
N TYR A 78 0.34 -8.01 -0.15
CA TYR A 78 0.69 -7.70 -1.53
C TYR A 78 -0.14 -8.58 -2.45
N ILE A 79 -0.82 -7.99 -3.44
CA ILE A 79 -1.52 -8.75 -4.48
C ILE A 79 -0.90 -8.40 -5.83
N SER A 80 -0.44 -9.41 -6.56
CA SER A 80 -0.02 -9.27 -7.96
C SER A 80 -0.93 -10.08 -8.88
N MET A 81 -1.26 -9.49 -10.04
CA MET A 81 -2.19 -10.08 -10.99
C MET A 81 -1.74 -9.77 -12.42
N ILE A 82 -1.81 -10.79 -13.28
CA ILE A 82 -1.67 -10.68 -14.73
C ILE A 82 -2.86 -11.37 -15.41
N ILE A 83 -3.46 -10.69 -16.39
CA ILE A 83 -4.54 -11.23 -17.22
C ILE A 83 -4.23 -10.89 -18.68
N SER A 84 -4.10 -11.92 -19.51
CA SER A 84 -3.94 -11.82 -20.96
C SER A 84 -4.56 -13.04 -21.64
N SER A 85 -4.68 -13.02 -22.98
CA SER A 85 -5.18 -14.16 -23.77
C SER A 85 -4.36 -15.45 -23.62
N HIS A 86 -3.13 -15.37 -23.11
CA HIS A 86 -2.19 -16.49 -23.05
C HIS A 86 -1.55 -16.69 -21.67
N ARG A 87 -1.85 -15.83 -20.69
CA ARG A 87 -1.30 -15.89 -19.32
C ARG A 87 -2.33 -15.36 -18.32
N VAL A 88 -2.59 -16.13 -17.27
CA VAL A 88 -3.32 -15.70 -16.08
C VAL A 88 -2.50 -16.10 -14.86
N GLY A 89 -2.26 -15.15 -13.96
CA GLY A 89 -1.54 -15.37 -12.72
C GLY A 89 -2.07 -14.44 -11.64
N ILE A 90 -2.32 -14.99 -10.46
CA ILE A 90 -2.79 -14.26 -9.28
C ILE A 90 -1.99 -14.79 -8.10
N GLU A 91 -1.33 -13.89 -7.38
CA GLU A 91 -0.60 -14.20 -6.16
C GLU A 91 -0.97 -13.15 -5.11
N ALA A 92 -1.34 -13.59 -3.91
CA ALA A 92 -1.41 -12.73 -2.74
C ALA A 92 -0.46 -13.26 -1.68
N THR A 93 0.35 -12.38 -1.13
CA THR A 93 1.37 -12.71 -0.12
C THR A 93 1.19 -11.77 1.07
N PRO A 94 1.13 -12.28 2.31
CA PRO A 94 1.25 -11.44 3.48
C PRO A 94 2.54 -10.62 3.44
N ILE A 95 2.47 -9.36 3.88
CA ILE A 95 3.65 -8.52 4.10
C ILE A 95 3.69 -8.17 5.58
N ASP A 96 4.38 -8.97 6.37
CA ASP A 96 4.55 -8.67 7.78
C ASP A 96 5.64 -7.59 7.91
N GLY A 97 5.32 -6.49 8.62
CA GLY A 97 6.30 -5.45 8.98
C GLY A 97 7.35 -5.98 9.97
N GLU A 98 7.02 -7.06 10.67
CA GLU A 98 7.95 -7.89 11.44
C GLU A 98 8.66 -8.88 10.52
N ALA A 99 9.49 -8.36 9.61
CA ALA A 99 10.51 -9.19 9.01
C ALA A 99 11.40 -9.69 10.16
N GLU A 100 11.29 -10.97 10.51
CA GLU A 100 12.28 -11.69 11.32
C GLU A 100 13.69 -11.28 10.84
N ASP A 101 14.35 -10.43 11.62
CA ASP A 101 15.78 -10.29 11.92
C ASP A 101 16.85 -10.56 10.83
N ARG A 102 16.49 -10.61 9.54
CA ARG A 102 17.40 -11.00 8.44
C ARG A 102 17.73 -9.86 7.49
N THR A 103 17.08 -8.71 7.63
CA THR A 103 17.25 -7.55 6.73
C THR A 103 18.30 -6.55 7.20
N ARG A 104 18.92 -6.73 8.38
CA ARG A 104 19.99 -5.84 8.90
C ARG A 104 21.26 -5.76 8.02
N ASN A 105 21.33 -6.53 6.93
CA ASN A 105 22.46 -6.56 5.99
C ASN A 105 22.05 -6.55 4.52
N ILE A 106 20.87 -6.03 4.15
CA ILE A 106 20.58 -5.88 2.71
C ILE A 106 21.20 -4.57 2.24
N SER A 107 22.44 -4.66 1.77
CA SER A 107 22.94 -3.78 0.72
C SER A 107 22.00 -3.94 -0.47
N PHE A 108 20.91 -3.19 -0.49
CA PHE A 108 19.98 -3.10 -1.61
C PHE A 108 20.69 -2.29 -2.70
N SER A 109 21.64 -2.93 -3.37
CA SER A 109 22.12 -2.53 -4.69
C SER A 109 21.51 -3.53 -5.66
N PRO A 110 20.20 -3.44 -5.95
CA PRO A 110 19.64 -4.18 -7.06
C PRO A 110 20.46 -3.78 -8.28
N LYS A 111 21.09 -4.76 -8.91
CA LYS A 111 21.78 -4.62 -10.19
C LYS A 111 20.72 -4.38 -11.28
N PHE A 112 19.92 -3.33 -11.12
CA PHE A 112 18.85 -2.97 -12.03
C PHE A 112 19.43 -2.67 -13.41
N ASP A 113 20.60 -2.04 -13.47
CA ASP A 113 21.31 -1.81 -14.73
C ASP A 113 21.59 -3.13 -15.47
N GLU A 114 22.13 -4.14 -14.78
CA GLU A 114 22.35 -5.48 -15.38
C GLU A 114 21.03 -6.16 -15.79
N LEU A 115 19.96 -6.01 -15.01
CA LEU A 115 18.63 -6.52 -15.34
C LEU A 115 18.04 -5.83 -16.58
N PHE A 116 18.22 -4.51 -16.71
CA PHE A 116 17.77 -3.73 -17.86
C PHE A 116 18.57 -4.09 -19.12
N ASP A 117 19.88 -4.29 -18.98
CA ASP A 117 20.73 -4.76 -20.07
C ASP A 117 20.29 -6.16 -20.53
N GLU A 118 20.06 -7.09 -19.59
CA GLU A 118 19.55 -8.44 -19.87
C GLU A 118 18.20 -8.41 -20.61
N LEU A 119 17.26 -7.56 -20.17
CA LEU A 119 15.97 -7.36 -20.84
C LEU A 119 16.12 -6.77 -22.25
N ASN A 120 17.03 -5.80 -22.44
CA ASN A 120 17.28 -5.18 -23.73
C ASN A 120 17.88 -6.17 -24.74
N ASP A 121 18.80 -7.03 -24.29
CA ASP A 121 19.39 -8.06 -25.12
C ASP A 121 18.36 -9.12 -25.51
N LEU A 122 17.51 -9.56 -24.58
CA LEU A 122 16.40 -10.48 -24.88
C LEU A 122 15.41 -9.90 -25.89
N LYS A 123 15.11 -8.61 -25.79
CA LYS A 123 14.23 -7.93 -26.75
C LYS A 123 14.84 -7.94 -28.15
N ARG A 124 16.14 -7.64 -28.27
CA ARG A 124 16.86 -7.71 -29.56
C ARG A 124 16.88 -9.12 -30.14
N GLU A 125 17.07 -10.13 -29.29
CA GLU A 125 17.01 -11.54 -29.69
C GLU A 125 15.61 -11.93 -30.19
N ALA A 126 14.56 -11.55 -29.46
CA ALA A 126 13.18 -11.83 -29.85
C ALA A 126 12.81 -11.20 -31.21
N ASP A 127 13.19 -9.94 -31.44
CA ASP A 127 12.98 -9.23 -32.72
C ASP A 127 13.74 -9.89 -33.88
N ALA A 128 14.91 -10.49 -33.61
CA ALA A 128 15.67 -11.23 -34.60
C ALA A 128 15.05 -12.60 -34.93
N ILE A 129 14.43 -13.26 -33.93
CA ILE A 129 13.78 -14.56 -34.07
C ILE A 129 12.49 -14.48 -34.88
N GLU A 130 11.79 -13.35 -34.88
CA GLU A 130 10.59 -13.13 -35.72
C GLU A 130 10.87 -13.38 -37.22
N LYS A 131 12.13 -13.21 -37.64
CA LYS A 131 12.59 -13.45 -39.02
C LYS A 131 12.87 -14.94 -39.31
N LEU A 132 12.92 -15.79 -38.30
CA LEU A 132 13.14 -17.23 -38.41
C LEU A 132 11.78 -17.97 -38.45
N GLY A 133 11.37 -18.42 -39.64
CA GLY A 133 10.14 -19.20 -39.79
C GLY A 133 10.24 -20.63 -39.27
N GLY A 134 9.08 -21.24 -38.99
CA GLY A 134 8.94 -22.67 -38.72
C GLY A 134 9.38 -23.14 -37.33
N GLY A 135 9.65 -24.44 -37.19
CA GLY A 135 9.93 -25.08 -35.89
C GLY A 135 11.21 -24.60 -35.18
N ILE A 136 12.14 -24.00 -35.93
CA ILE A 136 13.35 -23.39 -35.35
C ILE A 136 12.97 -22.13 -34.59
N GLY A 137 12.23 -21.21 -35.20
CA GLY A 137 11.72 -20.01 -34.54
C GLY A 137 10.95 -20.33 -33.26
N LEU A 138 10.07 -21.34 -33.31
CA LEU A 138 9.32 -21.80 -32.14
C LEU A 138 10.23 -22.25 -30.97
N LYS A 139 11.29 -23.02 -31.25
CA LYS A 139 12.23 -23.49 -30.21
C LYS A 139 12.99 -22.33 -29.57
N TYR A 140 13.37 -21.32 -30.35
CA TYR A 140 14.01 -20.11 -29.83
C TYR A 140 13.03 -19.29 -28.99
N MET A 141 11.83 -19.00 -29.50
CA MET A 141 10.80 -18.28 -28.75
C MET A 141 10.47 -18.97 -27.41
N SER A 142 10.40 -20.30 -27.39
CA SER A 142 10.16 -21.05 -26.15
C SER A 142 11.28 -20.88 -25.12
N ARG A 143 12.54 -20.72 -25.55
CA ARG A 143 13.66 -20.45 -24.64
C ARG A 143 13.62 -19.04 -24.10
N GLU A 144 13.34 -18.06 -24.95
CA GLU A 144 13.22 -16.66 -24.54
C GLU A 144 12.07 -16.46 -23.56
N LEU A 145 10.94 -17.15 -23.74
CA LEU A 145 9.83 -17.14 -22.78
C LEU A 145 10.25 -17.64 -21.38
N ILE A 146 11.09 -18.68 -21.31
CA ILE A 146 11.59 -19.20 -20.03
C ILE A 146 12.49 -18.16 -19.35
N LYS A 147 13.43 -17.56 -20.09
CA LYS A 147 14.32 -16.52 -19.56
C LYS A 147 13.53 -15.31 -19.05
N LEU A 148 12.54 -14.83 -19.82
CA LEU A 148 11.67 -13.72 -19.41
C LEU A 148 10.87 -14.06 -18.15
N SER A 149 10.37 -15.29 -18.02
CA SER A 149 9.68 -15.73 -16.81
C SER A 149 10.59 -15.75 -15.58
N GLU A 150 11.87 -16.09 -15.73
CA GLU A 150 12.84 -16.05 -14.63
C GLU A 150 13.14 -14.61 -14.19
N ILE A 151 13.29 -13.69 -15.14
CA ILE A 151 13.45 -12.26 -14.86
C ILE A 151 12.23 -11.71 -14.14
N GLU A 152 11.02 -12.03 -14.62
CA GLU A 152 9.76 -11.63 -13.98
C GLU A 152 9.68 -12.12 -12.52
N ASN A 153 10.05 -13.37 -12.26
CA ASN A 153 10.09 -13.90 -10.89
C ASN A 153 11.07 -13.15 -9.98
N ARG A 154 12.27 -12.82 -10.50
CA ARG A 154 13.28 -12.01 -9.79
C ARG A 154 12.76 -10.60 -9.50
N MET A 155 12.11 -9.96 -10.47
CA MET A 155 11.51 -8.63 -10.31
C MET A 155 10.39 -8.64 -9.27
N ASN A 156 9.48 -9.61 -9.33
CA ASN A 156 8.39 -9.74 -8.36
C ASN A 156 8.91 -9.95 -6.93
N ALA A 157 9.98 -10.75 -6.75
CA ALA A 157 10.63 -10.91 -5.44
C ALA A 157 11.28 -9.61 -4.94
N ALA A 158 11.90 -8.84 -5.84
CA ALA A 158 12.46 -7.53 -5.51
C ALA A 158 11.38 -6.53 -5.10
N ILE A 159 10.27 -6.46 -5.86
CA ILE A 159 9.12 -5.59 -5.54
C ILE A 159 8.56 -5.96 -4.16
N ARG A 160 8.30 -7.24 -3.89
CA ARG A 160 7.82 -7.69 -2.56
C ARG A 160 8.75 -7.29 -1.42
N SER A 161 10.06 -7.32 -1.66
CA SER A 161 11.05 -6.92 -0.67
C SER A 161 11.01 -5.41 -0.41
N VAL A 162 10.82 -4.59 -1.45
CA VAL A 162 10.62 -3.14 -1.32
C VAL A 162 9.33 -2.84 -0.55
N GLU A 163 8.22 -3.48 -0.90
CA GLU A 163 6.92 -3.30 -0.22
C GLU A 163 7.02 -3.66 1.27
N SER A 164 7.72 -4.74 1.62
CA SER A 164 7.99 -5.11 3.03
C SER A 164 8.80 -4.05 3.78
N LEU A 165 9.83 -3.49 3.15
CA LEU A 165 10.61 -2.41 3.75
C LEU A 165 9.77 -1.13 3.93
N LEU A 166 8.92 -0.77 2.96
CA LEU A 166 8.01 0.37 3.06
C LEU A 166 7.05 0.22 4.25
N VAL A 167 6.39 -0.93 4.36
CA VAL A 167 5.47 -1.23 5.47
C VAL A 167 6.18 -1.17 6.81
N ARG A 168 7.40 -1.75 6.91
CA ARG A 168 8.20 -1.72 8.14
C ARG A 168 8.61 -0.30 8.54
N ILE A 169 9.21 0.46 7.63
CA ILE A 169 9.66 1.83 7.91
C ILE A 169 8.48 2.72 8.31
N ALA A 170 7.34 2.60 7.62
CA ALA A 170 6.12 3.32 7.98
C ALA A 170 5.65 2.98 9.40
N GLY A 171 5.70 1.70 9.78
CA GLY A 171 5.40 1.26 11.14
C GLY A 171 6.34 1.86 12.18
N GLU A 172 7.66 1.81 11.92
CA GLU A 172 8.68 2.44 12.78
C GLU A 172 8.45 3.95 12.92
N MET A 173 8.07 4.64 11.84
CA MET A 173 7.71 6.06 11.89
C MET A 173 6.47 6.32 12.75
N PHE A 174 5.46 5.44 12.73
CA PHE A 174 4.28 5.59 13.58
C PHE A 174 4.60 5.45 15.07
N GLU A 175 5.50 4.54 15.45
CA GLU A 175 5.98 4.40 16.83
C GLU A 175 6.79 5.65 17.24
N MET A 176 7.72 6.10 16.38
CA MET A 176 8.49 7.32 16.66
C MET A 176 7.59 8.55 16.82
N ILE A 177 6.56 8.70 15.98
CA ILE A 177 5.59 9.81 16.07
C ILE A 177 4.79 9.75 17.38
N ASP A 178 4.45 8.56 17.87
CA ASP A 178 3.73 8.40 19.13
C ASP A 178 4.57 8.80 20.33
N ASP A 179 5.88 8.54 20.29
CA ASP A 179 6.84 8.90 21.33
C ASP A 179 7.17 10.40 21.38
N LEU A 180 6.84 11.18 20.34
CA LEU A 180 7.11 12.61 20.34
C LEU A 180 6.15 13.38 21.28
N GLU A 181 6.74 14.28 22.07
CA GLU A 181 6.02 15.24 22.91
C GLU A 181 5.36 16.33 22.03
N MET A 182 4.14 16.06 21.58
CA MET A 182 3.34 16.99 20.78
C MET A 182 1.84 16.90 21.07
N GLY A 183 1.08 17.86 20.55
CA GLY A 183 -0.37 17.87 20.62
C GLY A 183 -1.00 16.70 19.83
N SER A 184 -2.22 16.35 20.21
CA SER A 184 -2.92 15.19 19.62
C SER A 184 -3.29 15.41 18.16
N THR A 185 -3.48 16.66 17.73
CA THR A 185 -3.78 16.99 16.33
C THR A 185 -2.53 16.89 15.47
N GLU A 186 -1.41 17.46 15.92
CA GLU A 186 -0.12 17.37 15.24
C GLU A 186 0.26 15.90 15.01
N ARG A 187 0.10 15.06 16.05
CA ARG A 187 0.34 13.61 15.94
C ARG A 187 -0.52 12.94 14.88
N LYS A 188 -1.82 13.27 14.83
CA LYS A 188 -2.75 12.73 13.83
C LYS A 188 -2.39 13.17 12.41
N ILE A 189 -1.97 14.43 12.24
CA ILE A 189 -1.53 14.94 10.93
C ILE A 189 -0.27 14.21 10.48
N LEU A 190 0.76 14.09 11.33
CA LEU A 190 1.99 13.37 10.99
C LEU A 190 1.69 11.93 10.58
N ARG A 191 0.90 11.19 11.36
CA ARG A 191 0.48 9.82 11.02
C ARG A 191 -0.22 9.75 9.66
N LEU A 192 -1.05 10.72 9.34
CA LEU A 192 -1.78 10.74 8.07
C LEU A 192 -0.85 10.92 6.85
N ILE A 193 0.20 11.74 6.99
CA ILE A 193 1.11 12.09 5.88
C ILE A 193 2.40 11.26 5.82
N VAL A 194 2.60 10.26 6.70
CA VAL A 194 3.83 9.41 6.72
C VAL A 194 4.15 8.83 5.34
N ASN A 195 3.12 8.34 4.63
CA ASN A 195 3.29 7.69 3.33
C ASN A 195 2.55 8.42 2.20
N LYS A 196 2.13 9.67 2.42
CA LYS A 196 1.24 10.40 1.50
C LYS A 196 1.60 11.87 1.49
N GLU A 197 1.55 12.46 0.30
CA GLU A 197 1.57 13.90 0.13
C GLU A 197 0.11 14.36 0.04
N LEU A 198 -0.32 15.26 0.92
CA LEU A 198 -1.71 15.70 1.01
C LEU A 198 -1.81 17.22 1.05
N THR A 199 -2.84 17.75 0.41
CA THR A 199 -3.27 19.15 0.53
C THR A 199 -3.84 19.42 1.92
N THR A 200 -3.94 20.70 2.29
CA THR A 200 -4.58 21.10 3.55
C THR A 200 -6.05 20.64 3.59
N GLU A 201 -6.78 20.80 2.49
CA GLU A 201 -8.18 20.42 2.34
C GLU A 201 -8.39 18.90 2.51
N GLU A 202 -7.47 18.08 1.98
CA GLU A 202 -7.50 16.64 2.19
C GLU A 202 -7.25 16.28 3.66
N ILE A 203 -6.32 16.94 4.34
CA ILE A 203 -6.06 16.71 5.76
C ILE A 203 -7.29 17.06 6.61
N GLU A 204 -7.91 18.21 6.36
CA GLU A 204 -9.16 18.64 7.01
C GLU A 204 -10.26 17.59 6.84
N TYR A 205 -10.49 17.18 5.59
CA TYR A 205 -11.50 16.19 5.25
C TYR A 205 -11.22 14.82 5.91
N MET A 206 -9.95 14.40 5.91
CA MET A 206 -9.55 13.09 6.38
C MET A 206 -9.49 12.96 7.90
N LEU A 207 -9.23 14.05 8.62
CA LEU A 207 -9.23 14.09 10.08
C LEU A 207 -10.55 14.59 10.69
N ASP A 208 -11.48 15.11 9.87
CA ASP A 208 -12.72 15.75 10.34
C ASP A 208 -12.44 16.90 11.32
N LEU A 209 -11.52 17.78 10.92
CA LEU A 209 -11.04 18.92 11.72
C LEU A 209 -11.36 20.25 11.05
N SER A 210 -11.48 21.30 11.83
CA SER A 210 -11.68 22.65 11.30
C SER A 210 -10.42 23.18 10.63
N SER A 211 -10.59 23.98 9.58
CA SER A 211 -9.48 24.60 8.84
C SER A 211 -8.51 25.37 9.75
N HIS A 212 -9.04 26.16 10.69
CA HIS A 212 -8.21 26.86 11.68
C HIS A 212 -7.30 25.92 12.49
N THR A 213 -7.82 24.77 12.91
CA THR A 213 -7.07 23.77 13.69
C THR A 213 -5.98 23.11 12.86
N VAL A 214 -6.29 22.77 11.60
CA VAL A 214 -5.32 22.15 10.69
C VAL A 214 -4.21 23.14 10.34
N ASP A 215 -4.56 24.38 9.99
CA ASP A 215 -3.58 25.44 9.69
C ASP A 215 -2.64 25.72 10.86
N GLU A 216 -3.17 25.81 12.09
CA GLU A 216 -2.36 26.03 13.29
C GLU A 216 -1.38 24.88 13.52
N SER A 217 -1.86 23.63 13.46
CA SER A 217 -1.00 22.46 13.64
C SER A 217 0.02 22.29 12.51
N LEU A 218 -0.34 22.54 11.26
CA LEU A 218 0.60 22.53 10.13
C LEU A 218 1.68 23.60 10.30
N LYS A 219 1.31 24.81 10.72
CA LYS A 219 2.27 25.88 11.01
C LYS A 219 3.23 25.49 12.13
N ASN A 220 2.73 24.85 13.20
CA ASN A 220 3.57 24.37 14.30
C ASN A 220 4.55 23.30 13.83
N LEU A 221 4.06 22.28 13.11
CA LEU A 221 4.86 21.18 12.56
C LEU A 221 5.93 21.69 11.58
N TRP A 222 5.58 22.64 10.73
CA TRP A 222 6.52 23.28 9.81
C TRP A 222 7.57 24.11 10.55
N GLY A 223 7.15 24.85 11.60
CA GLY A 223 8.04 25.65 12.43
C GLY A 223 9.11 24.83 13.17
N VAL A 224 8.80 23.59 13.55
CA VAL A 224 9.78 22.65 14.14
C VAL A 224 10.54 21.82 13.09
N GLY A 225 10.22 21.97 11.81
CA GLY A 225 10.91 21.30 10.70
C GLY A 225 10.55 19.83 10.50
N LEU A 226 9.42 19.35 11.04
CA LEU A 226 8.98 17.96 10.87
C LEU A 226 8.25 17.73 9.54
N ILE A 227 7.75 18.81 8.92
CA ILE A 227 7.08 18.74 7.61
C ILE A 227 7.64 19.79 6.67
N ILE A 228 7.52 19.50 5.38
CA ILE A 228 7.83 20.40 4.28
C ILE A 228 6.60 20.59 3.40
N LYS A 229 6.60 21.72 2.69
CA LYS A 229 5.59 22.08 1.69
C LYS A 229 6.20 21.93 0.30
N LYS A 230 5.54 21.21 -0.58
CA LYS A 230 5.93 21.00 -1.99
C LYS A 230 4.82 21.47 -2.91
N ILE A 231 5.19 21.75 -4.16
CA ILE A 231 4.23 22.01 -5.24
C ILE A 231 4.24 20.79 -6.16
N VAL A 232 3.08 20.16 -6.32
CA VAL A 232 2.89 19.01 -7.21
C VAL A 232 1.80 19.37 -8.20
N GLY A 233 2.20 19.63 -9.45
CA GLY A 233 1.30 20.23 -10.43
C GLY A 233 0.94 21.67 -10.03
N ASP A 234 -0.35 21.94 -9.87
CA ASP A 234 -0.90 23.25 -9.47
C ASP A 234 -1.32 23.29 -7.98
N GLU A 235 -1.09 22.21 -7.23
CA GLU A 235 -1.53 22.08 -5.83
C GLU A 235 -0.34 22.11 -4.86
N GLU A 236 -0.62 22.64 -3.67
CA GLU A 236 0.31 22.70 -2.56
C GLU A 236 0.08 21.53 -1.61
N VAL A 237 1.10 20.68 -1.43
CA VAL A 237 1.01 19.46 -0.62
C VAL A 237 2.03 19.45 0.51
N TRP A 238 1.69 18.76 1.59
CA TRP A 238 2.53 18.55 2.76
C TRP A 238 3.09 17.13 2.80
N SER A 239 4.36 17.01 3.17
CA SER A 239 5.01 15.73 3.46
C SER A 239 5.89 15.84 4.69
N ILE A 240 6.25 14.70 5.29
CA ILE A 240 7.35 14.67 6.27
C ILE A 240 8.65 15.09 5.57
N THR A 241 9.54 15.76 6.32
CA THR A 241 10.86 16.23 5.86
C THR A 241 11.80 15.11 5.47
#